data_AF-A0A948D6P3-F1
#
_entry.id   AF-A0A948D6P3-F1
#
_cell.length_a   1.000
_cell.length_b   1.000
_cell.length_c   1.000
_cell.angle_alpha   90.00
_cell.angle_beta   90.00
_cell.angle_gamma   90.00
#
_symmetry.space_group_name_H-M   'P 1'
#
loop_
_entity.id
_entity.type
_entity.pdbx_description
1 polymer ?
#
loop_
_entity_poly.entity_id
_entity_poly.type
_entity_poly.pdbx_seq_one_letter_code
_entity_poly.pdbx_strand_id
1 'polypeptide(L)' 'MAISMRVFKYRTFEKWAKKQGMSNDDLKKAVSEIQKGLIDANLGGHVYKKRIGLHGKGKI' A
#
# COMPACT_ATOMS: atom_id res chain seq x y z
N MET A 1 16.59 9.17 -12.02
CA MET A 1 15.70 8.35 -12.86
C MET A 1 14.68 7.68 -11.96
N ALA A 2 13.40 8.03 -12.05
CA ALA A 2 12.36 7.32 -11.32
C ALA A 2 12.00 6.07 -12.11
N ILE A 3 12.31 4.89 -11.58
CA ILE A 3 11.89 3.62 -12.18
C ILE A 3 10.37 3.55 -11.99
N SER A 4 9.60 3.69 -13.07
CA SER A 4 8.15 3.46 -13.03
C SER A 4 7.88 1.98 -12.79
N MET A 5 7.58 1.63 -11.54
CA MET A 5 7.24 0.28 -11.13
C MET A 5 5.80 -0.08 -11.54
N ARG A 6 5.62 -1.25 -12.16
CA ARG A 6 4.29 -1.80 -12.45
C ARG A 6 3.72 -2.39 -11.17
N VAL A 7 2.59 -1.86 -10.71
CA VAL A 7 1.88 -2.33 -9.52
C VAL A 7 0.64 -3.09 -9.95
N PHE A 8 0.55 -4.35 -9.50
CA PHE A 8 -0.60 -5.21 -9.75
C PHE A 8 -1.37 -5.41 -8.45
N LYS A 9 -2.69 -5.55 -8.57
CA LYS A 9 -3.58 -5.82 -7.44
C LYS A 9 -4.66 -6.80 -7.87
N TYR A 10 -5.08 -7.66 -6.95
CA TYR A 10 -6.21 -8.55 -7.18
C TYR A 10 -7.54 -7.78 -7.18
N ARG A 11 -8.51 -8.23 -7.98
CA ARG A 11 -9.86 -7.63 -8.05
C ARG A 11 -10.58 -7.64 -6.70
N THR A 12 -10.41 -8.71 -5.92
CA THR A 12 -10.95 -8.83 -4.56
C THR A 12 -10.33 -7.81 -3.62
N PHE A 13 -9.01 -7.63 -3.70
CA PHE A 13 -8.28 -6.62 -2.94
C PHE A 13 -8.73 -5.20 -3.31
N GLU A 14 -8.92 -4.89 -4.60
CA GLU A 14 -9.41 -3.57 -5.01
C GLU A 14 -10.78 -3.25 -4.42
N LYS A 15 -11.73 -4.21 -4.44
CA LYS A 15 -13.05 -4.01 -3.84
C LYS A 15 -12.94 -3.74 -2.34
N TRP A 16 -12.06 -4.46 -1.64
CA TRP A 16 -11.81 -4.24 -0.22
C TRP A 16 -11.15 -2.89 0.05
N ALA A 17 -10.12 -2.52 -0.71
CA ALA A 17 -9.41 -1.25 -0.57
C ALA A 17 -10.33 -0.05 -0.74
N LYS A 18 -11.22 -0.07 -1.75
CA LYS A 18 -12.25 0.96 -1.95
C LYS A 18 -13.18 1.08 -0.73
N LYS A 19 -13.63 -0.04 -0.15
CA LYS A 19 -14.46 -0.03 1.08
C LYS A 19 -13.73 0.55 2.29
N GLN A 20 -12.41 0.40 2.34
CA GLN A 20 -11.60 1.00 3.41
C GLN A 20 -11.36 2.50 3.19
N GLY A 21 -11.65 3.04 2.00
CA GLY A 21 -11.34 4.43 1.65
C GLY A 21 -9.89 4.61 1.20
N MET A 22 -9.24 3.53 0.73
CA MET A 22 -7.87 3.56 0.24
C MET A 22 -7.85 3.89 -1.26
N SER A 23 -7.18 4.96 -1.62
CA SER A 23 -7.01 5.38 -3.02
C SER A 23 -5.89 4.60 -3.71
N ASN A 24 -5.84 4.69 -5.04
CA ASN A 24 -4.71 4.14 -5.80
C ASN A 24 -3.40 4.87 -5.47
N ASP A 25 -3.45 6.15 -5.10
CA ASP A 25 -2.24 6.92 -4.78
C ASP A 25 -1.68 6.56 -3.40
N ASP A 26 -2.55 6.22 -2.43
CA ASP A 26 -2.12 5.65 -1.14
C ASP A 26 -1.36 4.33 -1.35
N LEU A 27 -1.88 3.46 -2.23
CA LEU A 27 -1.24 2.19 -2.57
C LEU A 27 0.11 2.39 -3.27
N LYS A 28 0.19 3.31 -4.24
CA LYS A 28 1.46 3.64 -4.92
C LYS A 28 2.49 4.19 -3.94
N LYS A 29 2.06 5.07 -3.02
CA LYS A 29 2.93 5.61 -1.97
C LYS A 29 3.44 4.49 -1.07
N ALA A 30 2.56 3.60 -0.63
CA ALA A 30 2.94 2.44 0.18
C ALA A 30 3.97 1.54 -0.53
N VAL A 31 3.78 1.30 -1.84
CA VAL A 31 4.76 0.56 -2.65
C VAL A 31 6.10 1.29 -2.72
N SER A 32 6.11 2.61 -2.96
CA SER A 32 7.35 3.40 -2.99
C SER A 32 8.09 3.36 -1.64
N GLU A 33 7.34 3.39 -0.53
CA GLU A 33 7.91 3.24 0.80
C GLU A 33 8.51 1.85 1.01
N ILE A 34 7.81 0.78 0.61
CA ILE A 34 8.34 -0.60 0.67
C ILE A 34 9.65 -0.71 -0.13
N GLN A 35 9.72 -0.11 -1.33
CA GLN A 35 10.95 -0.10 -2.13
C GLN A 35 12.12 0.61 -1.46
N LYS A 36 11.83 1.62 -0.62
CA LYS A 36 12.84 2.33 0.18
C LYS A 36 13.20 1.61 1.47
N GLY A 37 12.66 0.40 1.70
CA GLY A 37 12.84 -0.36 2.94
C GLY A 37 11.99 0.15 4.11
N LEU A 38 11.05 1.07 3.87
CA LEU A 38 10.12 1.56 4.90
C LEU A 38 8.96 0.59 5.07
N ILE A 39 9.26 -0.57 5.64
CA ILE A 39 8.35 -1.68 5.90
C ILE A 39 8.08 -1.84 7.40
N ASP A 40 6.89 -2.32 7.76
CA ASP A 40 6.60 -2.67 9.17
C ASP A 40 7.16 -4.04 9.54
N ALA A 41 7.13 -4.99 8.59
CA ALA A 41 7.73 -6.31 8.76
C ALA A 41 8.07 -6.96 7.42
N ASN A 42 9.17 -7.71 7.40
CA ASN A 42 9.44 -8.71 6.38
C ASN A 42 8.93 -10.07 6.89
N LEU A 43 8.00 -10.69 6.18
CA LEU A 43 7.38 -11.96 6.56
C LEU A 43 8.09 -13.18 5.91
N GLY A 44 9.19 -12.95 5.17
CA GLY A 44 9.87 -13.99 4.39
C GLY A 44 9.22 -14.24 3.03
N GLY A 45 9.92 -14.98 2.15
CA GLY A 45 9.36 -15.38 0.84
C GLY A 45 8.93 -14.22 -0.05
N HIS A 46 9.60 -13.06 0.04
CA HIS A 46 9.23 -11.81 -0.66
C HIS A 46 7.87 -11.22 -0.27
N VAL A 47 7.38 -11.55 0.94
CA VAL A 47 6.14 -11.00 1.49
C VAL A 47 6.46 -9.91 2.51
N TYR A 48 5.92 -8.72 2.30
CA TYR A 48 6.14 -7.55 3.15
C TYR A 48 4.82 -7.04 3.72
N LYS A 49 4.86 -6.61 4.99
CA LYS A 49 3.73 -5.97 5.67
C LYS A 49 3.94 -4.47 5.73
N LYS A 50 2.90 -3.71 5.36
CA LYS A 50 2.86 -2.25 5.47
C LYS A 50 1.53 -1.79 6.05
N ARG A 51 1.58 -0.91 7.04
CA ARG A 51 0.46 -0.16 7.61
C ARG A 51 0.35 1.16 6.86
N ILE A 52 -0.86 1.44 6.40
CA ILE A 52 -1.20 2.68 5.68
C ILE A 52 -2.16 3.44 6.58
N GLY A 53 -1.76 4.65 6.99
CA GLY A 53 -2.65 5.58 7.69
C GLY A 53 -3.63 6.18 6.69
N LEU A 54 -4.92 5.89 6.84
CA LEU A 54 -5.97 6.46 6.00
C LEU A 54 -6.33 7.85 6.54
N HIS A 55 -5.91 8.90 5.82
CA HIS A 55 -6.32 10.27 6.14
C HIS A 55 -7.84 10.40 5.88
N GLY A 56 -8.62 10.73 6.91
CA GLY A 56 -10.08 10.89 6.83
C GLY A 56 -10.92 10.00 7.77
N LYS A 57 -10.30 9.13 8.59
CA LYS A 57 -10.96 8.39 9.68
C LYS A 57 -10.31 8.65 11.06
N GLY A 58 -9.88 9.88 11.29
CA GLY A 58 -9.43 10.37 12.59
C GLY A 58 -10.42 11.39 13.15
N LYS A 59 -11.06 11.02 14.26
CA LYS A 59 -11.81 11.82 15.26
C LYS A 59 -12.62 13.03 14.77
N ILE A 60 -13.95 12.87 14.80
CA ILE A 60 -14.85 13.90 15.36
C ILE A 60 -14.47 14.17 16.82
#